data_AF-A0A523Z3T6-F1
#
_entry.id   AF-A0A523Z3T6-F1
#
_cell.length_a   1.000
_cell.length_b   1.000
_cell.length_c   1.000
_cell.angle_alpha   90.00
_cell.angle_beta   90.00
_cell.angle_gamma   90.00
#
_symmetry.space_group_name_H-M   'P 1'
#
loop_
_entity.id
_entity.type
_entity.pdbx_description
1 polymer ?
#
loop_
_entity_poly.entity_id
_entity_poly.type
_entity_poly.pdbx_seq_one_letter_code
_entity_poly.pdbx_strand_id
1 'polypeptide(L)'
;MLPLLIGLLSTNYNTVEYPYWFLQMPIGEEEFFVVGYSPRYHYLSSSIEKAELVAKRKIATHLRDSIFGERAFSLSPLGKIYLSETINEIFDTTAIKNIEISIIDTAIFANMVIILASTGEEGKLPPPIIKDTTWVVGIPGIPGWILETGTAPIYEHEHNSWLAAEKDARVSLAMSLEYHLKDLKKYDEKSVSGVSLESVNSVISGVHTIARYINRREEFCKVLMGIRK
;
A
#
# COMPACT_ATOMS: atom_id res chain seq x y z
N MET A 1 -8.53 43.13 -27.26
CA MET A 1 -7.84 43.01 -25.95
C MET A 1 -8.28 41.70 -25.32
N LEU A 2 -7.42 40.67 -25.40
CA LEU A 2 -7.62 39.36 -24.79
C LEU A 2 -6.53 39.20 -23.71
N PRO A 3 -6.85 38.69 -22.50
CA PRO A 3 -5.83 38.44 -21.51
C PRO A 3 -5.09 37.15 -21.87
N LEU A 4 -3.75 37.23 -21.90
CA LEU A 4 -2.86 36.08 -21.91
C LEU A 4 -3.03 35.34 -20.59
N LEU A 5 -3.61 34.14 -20.62
CA LEU A 5 -3.48 33.18 -19.53
C LEU A 5 -2.07 32.58 -19.62
N ILE A 6 -1.14 33.13 -18.83
CA ILE A 6 0.17 32.51 -18.60
C ILE A 6 -0.09 31.28 -17.73
N GLY A 7 -0.19 30.13 -18.38
CA GLY A 7 -0.11 28.85 -17.71
C GLY A 7 1.25 28.73 -17.04
N LEU A 8 1.27 28.87 -15.72
CA LEU A 8 2.37 28.46 -14.86
C LEU A 8 2.53 26.93 -15.01
N LEU A 9 3.25 26.50 -16.04
CA LEU A 9 3.93 25.21 -16.01
C LEU A 9 4.98 25.32 -14.93
N SER A 10 4.59 24.95 -13.71
CA SER A 10 5.54 24.59 -12.67
C SER A 10 6.41 23.47 -13.24
N THR A 11 7.63 23.82 -13.59
CA THR A 11 8.66 22.88 -14.01
C THR A 11 8.95 21.97 -12.82
N ASN A 12 8.34 20.77 -12.83
CA ASN A 12 8.53 19.75 -11.81
C ASN A 12 10.00 19.31 -11.81
N TYR A 13 10.73 19.72 -10.78
CA TYR A 13 12.05 19.22 -10.46
C TYR A 13 11.93 17.73 -10.01
N ASN A 14 12.76 16.85 -10.57
CA ASN A 14 12.95 15.43 -10.22
C ASN A 14 11.80 14.46 -10.54
N THR A 15 11.52 14.22 -11.83
CA THR A 15 10.78 13.01 -12.25
C THR A 15 11.66 11.79 -12.08
N VAL A 16 11.56 11.19 -10.90
CA VAL A 16 12.13 9.91 -10.56
C VAL A 16 11.22 8.82 -11.13
N GLU A 17 11.63 8.17 -12.23
CA GLU A 17 10.77 7.24 -12.96
C GLU A 17 10.90 5.82 -12.43
N TYR A 18 9.99 5.43 -11.54
CA TYR A 18 9.69 4.01 -11.34
C TYR A 18 9.08 3.42 -12.62
N PRO A 19 9.20 2.10 -12.83
CA PRO A 19 8.44 1.44 -13.88
C PRO A 19 6.94 1.74 -13.74
N TYR A 20 6.26 1.91 -14.88
CA TYR A 20 4.83 2.21 -14.89
C TYR A 20 4.02 1.15 -14.13
N TRP A 21 4.34 -0.13 -14.29
CA TRP A 21 3.69 -1.25 -13.58
C TRP A 21 3.90 -1.22 -12.06
N PHE A 22 4.93 -0.53 -11.57
CA PHE A 22 5.15 -0.35 -10.13
C PHE A 22 4.19 0.70 -9.57
N LEU A 23 4.00 1.80 -10.30
CA LEU A 23 3.12 2.89 -9.90
C LEU A 23 1.64 2.57 -10.13
N GLN A 24 1.35 1.82 -11.18
CA GLN A 24 0.00 1.47 -11.60
C GLN A 24 -0.04 -0.02 -11.89
N MET A 25 -0.56 -0.78 -10.93
CA MET A 25 -0.50 -2.23 -10.97
C MET A 25 -1.38 -2.79 -12.09
N PRO A 26 -0.87 -3.71 -12.91
CA PRO A 26 -1.72 -4.52 -13.77
C PRO A 26 -2.67 -5.36 -12.89
N ILE A 27 -3.95 -5.41 -13.26
CA ILE A 27 -4.95 -6.20 -12.53
C ILE A 27 -5.62 -7.16 -13.52
N GLY A 28 -5.35 -8.45 -13.38
CA GLY A 28 -5.98 -9.52 -14.16
C GLY A 28 -7.30 -10.00 -13.58
N GLU A 29 -8.06 -10.78 -14.34
CA GLU A 29 -9.23 -11.51 -13.82
C GLU A 29 -8.84 -12.87 -13.23
N GLU A 30 -7.94 -13.58 -13.92
CA GLU A 30 -7.49 -14.93 -13.54
C GLU A 30 -6.09 -14.92 -12.89
N GLU A 31 -5.28 -13.90 -13.20
CA GLU A 31 -3.91 -13.78 -12.71
C GLU A 31 -3.77 -12.73 -11.62
N PHE A 32 -3.01 -13.07 -10.58
CA PHE A 32 -2.63 -12.14 -9.53
C PHE A 32 -1.22 -11.61 -9.75
N PHE A 33 -1.14 -10.32 -10.06
CA PHE A 33 0.13 -9.59 -10.20
C PHE A 33 0.55 -9.00 -8.86
N VAL A 34 1.84 -9.12 -8.56
CA VAL A 34 2.41 -8.67 -7.29
C VAL A 34 3.79 -8.07 -7.52
N VAL A 35 4.14 -7.08 -6.69
CA VAL A 35 5.47 -6.50 -6.68
C VAL A 35 6.24 -6.95 -5.47
N GLY A 36 7.40 -7.55 -5.71
CA GLY A 36 8.43 -7.77 -4.70
C GLY A 36 9.45 -6.64 -4.70
N TYR A 37 10.01 -6.31 -3.54
CA TYR A 37 11.12 -5.36 -3.47
C TYR A 37 12.13 -5.78 -2.39
N SER A 38 13.38 -5.40 -2.58
CA SER A 38 14.47 -5.68 -1.65
C SER A 38 15.51 -4.56 -1.66
N PRO A 39 16.35 -4.44 -0.60
CA PRO A 39 17.60 -3.72 -0.74
C PRO A 39 18.43 -4.25 -1.92
N ARG A 40 19.25 -3.38 -2.49
CA ARG A 40 20.32 -3.77 -3.42
C ARG A 40 21.50 -4.32 -2.61
N TYR A 41 21.68 -5.64 -2.66
CA TYR A 41 22.82 -6.32 -2.07
C TYR A 41 24.01 -6.31 -3.04
N HIS A 42 25.15 -6.82 -2.57
CA HIS A 42 26.34 -6.95 -3.41
C HIS A 42 26.08 -7.83 -4.64
N TYR A 43 25.38 -8.95 -4.46
CA TYR A 43 24.96 -9.83 -5.54
C TYR A 43 23.51 -9.54 -5.93
N LEU A 44 23.28 -9.25 -7.21
CA LEU A 44 21.94 -8.97 -7.74
C LEU A 44 20.99 -10.16 -7.54
N SER A 45 21.49 -11.39 -7.69
CA SER A 45 20.70 -12.60 -7.43
C SER A 45 20.12 -12.63 -6.03
N SER A 46 20.91 -12.28 -5.00
CA SER A 46 20.43 -12.21 -3.62
C SER A 46 19.34 -11.15 -3.42
N SER A 47 19.39 -10.04 -4.17
CA SER A 47 18.32 -9.05 -4.16
C SER A 47 17.05 -9.59 -4.82
N ILE A 48 17.19 -10.24 -5.97
CA ILE A 48 16.05 -10.85 -6.67
C ILE A 48 15.39 -11.93 -5.79
N GLU A 49 16.17 -12.84 -5.21
CA GLU A 49 15.66 -13.88 -4.28
C GLU A 49 14.91 -13.26 -3.08
N LYS A 50 15.44 -12.15 -2.54
CA LYS A 50 14.79 -11.45 -1.44
C LYS A 50 13.49 -10.76 -1.87
N ALA A 51 13.48 -10.14 -3.06
CA ALA A 51 12.29 -9.54 -3.63
C ALA A 51 11.24 -10.60 -3.96
N GLU A 52 11.66 -11.78 -4.44
CA GLU A 52 10.82 -12.95 -4.68
C GLU A 52 10.14 -13.43 -3.40
N LEU A 53 10.89 -13.51 -2.30
CA LEU A 53 10.33 -13.86 -0.99
C LEU A 53 9.27 -12.84 -0.53
N VAL A 54 9.48 -11.55 -0.81
CA VAL A 54 8.48 -10.51 -0.54
C VAL A 54 7.24 -10.69 -1.41
N ALA A 55 7.40 -10.98 -2.71
CA ALA A 55 6.29 -11.28 -3.61
C ALA A 55 5.46 -12.49 -3.13
N LYS A 56 6.12 -13.61 -2.79
CA LYS A 56 5.46 -14.82 -2.25
C LYS A 56 4.72 -14.56 -0.94
N ARG A 57 5.31 -13.76 -0.03
CA ARG A 57 4.62 -13.32 1.19
C ARG A 57 3.34 -12.56 0.89
N LYS A 58 3.39 -11.64 -0.08
CA LYS A 58 2.22 -10.86 -0.50
C LYS A 58 1.13 -11.74 -1.13
N ILE A 59 1.52 -12.75 -1.91
CA ILE A 59 0.58 -13.76 -2.43
C ILE A 59 -0.07 -14.54 -1.28
N ALA A 60 0.73 -14.99 -0.30
CA ALA A 60 0.18 -15.68 0.87
C ALA A 60 -0.86 -14.83 1.61
N THR A 61 -0.58 -13.53 1.80
CA THR A 61 -1.53 -12.60 2.42
C THR A 61 -2.72 -12.25 1.52
N HIS A 62 -2.56 -12.31 0.20
CA HIS A 62 -3.67 -12.16 -0.75
C HIS A 62 -4.66 -13.32 -0.63
N LEU A 63 -4.16 -14.56 -0.51
CA LEU A 63 -5.00 -15.74 -0.35
C LEU A 63 -5.81 -15.68 0.94
N ARG A 64 -5.17 -15.33 2.06
CA ARG A 64 -5.84 -15.13 3.35
C ARG A 64 -4.91 -14.46 4.35
N ASP A 65 -5.39 -13.39 4.99
CA ASP A 65 -4.73 -12.75 6.12
C ASP A 65 -5.74 -12.46 7.23
N SER A 66 -5.37 -12.79 8.47
CA SER A 66 -6.14 -12.44 9.66
C SER A 66 -5.50 -11.20 10.29
N ILE A 67 -6.20 -10.08 10.26
CA ILE A 67 -5.77 -8.82 10.86
C ILE A 67 -6.57 -8.58 12.13
N PHE A 68 -5.88 -8.56 13.27
CA PHE A 68 -6.49 -8.29 14.55
C PHE A 68 -5.62 -7.39 15.42
N GLY A 69 -6.26 -6.62 16.28
CA GLY A 69 -5.59 -5.74 17.22
C GLY A 69 -6.33 -4.42 17.38
N GLU A 70 -5.62 -3.45 17.96
CA GLU A 70 -6.20 -2.16 18.29
C GLU A 70 -5.31 -1.01 17.78
N ARG A 71 -5.94 0.10 17.40
CA ARG A 71 -5.27 1.33 16.98
C ARG A 71 -5.90 2.50 17.74
N ALA A 72 -5.10 3.14 18.57
CA ALA A 72 -5.52 4.32 19.33
C ALA A 72 -5.28 5.58 18.50
N PHE A 73 -6.27 6.47 18.46
CA PHE A 73 -6.18 7.74 17.75
C PHE A 73 -6.77 8.90 18.55
N SER A 74 -6.30 10.10 18.23
CA SER A 74 -6.91 11.36 18.63
C SER A 74 -7.46 12.07 17.40
N LEU A 75 -8.61 12.72 17.54
CA LEU A 75 -9.16 13.57 16.49
C LEU A 75 -8.51 14.96 16.57
N SER A 76 -7.98 15.42 15.45
CA SER A 76 -7.50 16.79 15.27
C SER A 76 -8.27 17.48 14.13
N PRO A 77 -8.22 18.81 14.03
CA PRO A 77 -8.76 19.53 12.88
C PRO A 77 -8.17 19.09 11.52
N LEU A 78 -7.00 18.44 11.54
CA LEU A 78 -6.31 17.91 10.36
C LEU A 78 -6.61 16.42 10.09
N GLY A 79 -7.44 15.78 10.92
CA GLY A 79 -7.78 14.35 10.82
C GLY A 79 -7.33 13.53 12.03
N LYS A 80 -7.31 12.21 11.86
CA LYS A 80 -6.91 11.26 12.90
C LYS A 80 -5.39 11.28 13.09
N ILE A 81 -4.94 11.41 14.33
CA ILE A 81 -3.53 11.24 14.73
C ILE A 81 -3.43 9.93 15.49
N TYR A 82 -2.69 8.96 14.95
CA TYR A 82 -2.50 7.67 15.60
C TYR A 82 -1.44 7.76 16.70
N LEU A 83 -1.80 7.33 17.90
CA LEU A 83 -0.98 7.47 19.12
C LEU A 83 -0.32 6.15 19.52
N SER A 84 -0.95 5.02 19.20
CA SER A 84 -0.46 3.68 19.53
C SER A 84 -1.15 2.64 18.64
N GLU A 85 -0.45 1.54 18.36
CA GLU A 85 -0.94 0.43 17.54
C GLU A 85 -0.45 -0.91 18.10
N THR A 86 -1.37 -1.87 18.25
CA THR A 86 -1.12 -3.28 18.57
C THR A 86 -1.73 -4.20 17.51
N ILE A 87 -1.51 -3.88 16.23
CA ILE A 87 -2.03 -4.64 15.10
C ILE A 87 -1.09 -5.79 14.76
N ASN A 88 -1.65 -7.00 14.71
CA ASN A 88 -1.00 -8.23 14.31
C ASN A 88 -1.62 -8.75 13.02
N GLU A 89 -0.78 -9.29 12.16
CA GLU A 89 -1.17 -9.94 10.90
C GLU A 89 -0.72 -11.40 10.98
N ILE A 90 -1.66 -12.32 10.85
CA ILE A 90 -1.40 -13.76 10.84
C ILE A 90 -1.80 -14.32 9.48
N PHE A 91 -0.82 -14.89 8.80
CA PHE A 91 -1.00 -15.64 7.55
C PHE A 91 -0.18 -16.93 7.59
N ASP A 92 -0.52 -17.89 6.72
CA ASP A 92 0.17 -19.17 6.65
C ASP A 92 1.58 -19.00 6.05
N THR A 93 2.58 -18.93 6.92
CA THR A 93 3.99 -18.83 6.51
C THR A 93 4.53 -20.10 5.89
N THR A 94 3.89 -21.26 6.11
CA THR A 94 4.33 -22.54 5.53
C THR A 94 3.99 -22.61 4.04
N ALA A 95 2.89 -21.96 3.64
CA ALA A 95 2.46 -21.87 2.25
C ALA A 95 3.49 -21.15 1.36
N ILE A 96 4.25 -20.18 1.90
CA ILE A 96 5.24 -19.37 1.14
C ILE A 96 6.17 -20.26 0.29
N LYS A 97 6.64 -21.38 0.84
CA LYS A 97 7.61 -22.26 0.17
C LYS A 97 7.04 -22.93 -1.08
N ASN A 98 5.73 -23.13 -1.13
CA ASN A 98 5.04 -23.84 -2.20
C ASN A 98 4.36 -22.89 -3.19
N ILE A 99 4.47 -21.57 -2.99
CA ILE A 99 3.94 -20.59 -3.94
C ILE A 99 4.89 -20.51 -5.13
N GLU A 100 4.38 -20.96 -6.28
CA GLU A 100 5.01 -20.79 -7.58
C GLU A 100 4.70 -19.38 -8.10
N ILE A 101 5.73 -18.70 -8.62
CA ILE A 101 5.59 -17.39 -9.24
C ILE A 101 6.45 -17.32 -10.49
N SER A 102 5.98 -16.56 -11.47
CA SER A 102 6.76 -16.18 -12.66
C SER A 102 7.21 -14.73 -12.52
N ILE A 103 8.51 -14.47 -12.62
CA ILE A 103 9.05 -13.10 -12.63
C ILE A 103 8.90 -12.56 -14.04
N ILE A 104 8.07 -11.52 -14.21
CA ILE A 104 7.76 -10.92 -15.50
C ILE A 104 8.76 -9.81 -15.87
N ASP A 105 9.12 -8.98 -14.89
CA ASP A 105 10.02 -7.85 -15.11
C ASP A 105 10.82 -7.53 -13.84
N THR A 106 11.98 -6.91 -14.00
CA THR A 106 12.86 -6.49 -12.91
C THR A 106 13.39 -5.09 -13.19
N ALA A 107 13.30 -4.22 -12.19
CA ALA A 107 13.86 -2.88 -12.22
C ALA A 107 14.78 -2.65 -11.03
N ILE A 108 15.83 -1.86 -11.25
CA ILE A 108 16.71 -1.39 -10.18
C ILE A 108 16.46 0.10 -10.04
N PHE A 109 16.05 0.51 -8.84
CA PHE A 109 15.74 1.90 -8.55
C PHE A 109 16.43 2.33 -7.26
N ALA A 110 17.25 3.39 -7.34
CA ALA A 110 18.11 3.83 -6.24
C ALA A 110 18.89 2.65 -5.62
N ASN A 111 18.66 2.36 -4.34
CA ASN A 111 19.29 1.28 -3.58
C ASN A 111 18.35 0.08 -3.38
N MET A 112 17.38 -0.14 -4.27
CA MET A 112 16.48 -1.29 -4.22
C MET A 112 16.32 -1.98 -5.57
N VAL A 113 15.99 -3.26 -5.50
CA VAL A 113 15.54 -4.07 -6.63
C VAL A 113 14.04 -4.27 -6.48
N ILE A 114 13.32 -4.11 -7.59
CA ILE A 114 11.88 -4.27 -7.69
C ILE A 114 11.64 -5.35 -8.73
N ILE A 115 10.75 -6.30 -8.42
CA ILE A 115 10.31 -7.30 -9.38
C ILE A 115 8.80 -7.20 -9.56
N LEU A 116 8.32 -7.42 -10.78
CA LEU A 116 6.93 -7.74 -11.07
C LEU A 116 6.83 -9.25 -11.21
N ALA A 117 5.92 -9.87 -10.48
CA ALA A 117 5.64 -11.29 -10.57
C ALA A 117 4.14 -11.57 -10.75
N SER A 118 3.80 -12.72 -11.30
CA SER A 118 2.42 -13.23 -11.43
C SER A 118 2.32 -14.66 -10.92
N THR A 119 1.11 -15.05 -10.51
CA THR A 119 0.73 -16.44 -10.25
C THR A 119 0.36 -17.21 -11.51
N GLY A 120 0.21 -16.53 -12.66
CA GLY A 120 -0.10 -17.14 -13.95
C GLY A 120 1.14 -17.38 -14.83
N GLU A 121 0.92 -18.09 -15.92
CA GLU A 121 1.91 -18.23 -16.99
C GLU A 121 1.97 -16.92 -17.80
N GLU A 122 3.19 -16.50 -18.19
CA GLU A 122 3.48 -15.20 -18.78
C GLU A 122 2.45 -14.76 -19.84
N GLY A 123 1.71 -13.70 -19.52
CA GLY A 123 0.75 -13.04 -20.40
C GLY A 123 1.07 -11.57 -20.66
N LYS A 124 0.38 -10.99 -21.65
CA LYS A 124 0.38 -9.54 -21.87
C LYS A 124 -0.16 -8.85 -20.62
N LEU A 125 0.59 -7.91 -20.06
CA LEU A 125 0.17 -7.16 -18.87
C LEU A 125 -1.21 -6.52 -19.11
N PRO A 126 -2.23 -6.85 -18.30
CA PRO A 126 -3.51 -6.17 -18.39
C PRO A 126 -3.35 -4.69 -18.03
N PRO A 127 -4.23 -3.82 -18.55
CA PRO A 127 -4.18 -2.41 -18.20
C PRO A 127 -4.45 -2.21 -16.69
N PRO A 128 -3.86 -1.19 -16.05
CA PRO A 128 -4.22 -0.84 -14.69
C PRO A 128 -5.63 -0.25 -14.63
N ILE A 129 -6.29 -0.43 -13.49
CA ILE A 129 -7.63 0.09 -13.24
C ILE A 129 -7.61 1.62 -13.09
N ILE A 130 -6.55 2.15 -12.46
CA ILE A 130 -6.36 3.59 -12.25
C ILE A 130 -5.13 4.04 -13.03
N LYS A 131 -5.27 5.15 -13.77
CA LYS A 131 -4.23 5.70 -14.65
C LYS A 131 -3.68 7.05 -14.23
N ASP A 132 -4.26 7.67 -13.21
CA ASP A 132 -3.89 8.99 -12.73
C ASP A 132 -3.58 8.98 -11.22
N THR A 133 -3.29 10.15 -10.66
CA THR A 133 -2.96 10.36 -9.25
C THR A 133 -4.07 11.07 -8.48
N THR A 134 -5.27 11.21 -9.04
CA THR A 134 -6.40 11.89 -8.36
C THR A 134 -6.79 11.18 -7.07
N TRP A 135 -6.60 9.87 -7.02
CA TRP A 135 -6.81 9.02 -5.83
C TRP A 135 -5.99 9.43 -4.60
N VAL A 136 -4.89 10.18 -4.81
CA VAL A 136 -4.04 10.66 -3.71
C VAL A 136 -4.82 11.62 -2.81
N VAL A 137 -5.69 12.45 -3.40
CA VAL A 137 -6.48 13.47 -2.69
C VAL A 137 -7.83 12.90 -2.22
N GLY A 138 -8.41 11.93 -2.93
CA GLY A 138 -9.65 11.28 -2.52
C GLY A 138 -9.84 9.92 -3.17
N ILE A 139 -10.25 8.92 -2.39
CA ILE A 139 -10.41 7.53 -2.87
C ILE A 139 -11.51 7.49 -3.95
N PRO A 140 -11.21 6.98 -5.16
CA PRO A 140 -12.19 6.92 -6.23
C PRO A 140 -13.25 5.84 -5.95
N GLY A 141 -14.49 6.08 -6.36
CA GLY A 141 -15.52 5.04 -6.37
C GLY A 141 -15.36 4.14 -7.59
N ILE A 142 -14.79 2.95 -7.43
CA ILE A 142 -14.71 1.93 -8.49
C ILE A 142 -15.81 0.89 -8.26
N PRO A 143 -16.75 0.69 -9.21
CA PRO A 143 -17.82 -0.30 -9.07
C PRO A 143 -17.27 -1.70 -8.80
N GLY A 144 -17.83 -2.39 -7.81
CA GLY A 144 -17.39 -3.74 -7.43
C GLY A 144 -16.12 -3.78 -6.57
N TRP A 145 -15.60 -2.64 -6.12
CA TRP A 145 -14.41 -2.61 -5.25
C TRP A 145 -14.69 -1.94 -3.92
N ILE A 146 -13.96 -2.39 -2.90
CA ILE A 146 -13.75 -1.68 -1.63
C ILE A 146 -12.30 -1.24 -1.65
N LEU A 147 -12.06 0.05 -1.48
CA LEU A 147 -10.74 0.66 -1.64
C LEU A 147 -10.35 1.40 -0.39
N GLU A 148 -9.09 1.27 0.01
CA GLU A 148 -8.50 2.05 1.09
C GLU A 148 -7.06 2.42 0.76
N THR A 149 -6.57 3.45 1.44
CA THR A 149 -5.19 3.92 1.27
C THR A 149 -4.38 3.76 2.53
N GLY A 150 -3.09 3.51 2.37
CA GLY A 150 -2.11 3.55 3.45
C GLY A 150 -1.00 4.52 3.13
N THR A 151 -0.44 5.12 4.17
CA THR A 151 0.60 6.14 4.03
C THR A 151 1.78 5.81 4.94
N ALA A 152 2.99 6.08 4.48
CA ALA A 152 4.19 6.01 5.29
C ALA A 152 5.16 7.14 4.94
N PRO A 153 5.94 7.65 5.90
CA PRO A 153 7.02 8.57 5.58
C PRO A 153 8.07 7.87 4.70
N ILE A 154 8.87 8.66 3.98
CA ILE A 154 10.02 8.15 3.24
C ILE A 154 11.14 7.88 4.24
N TYR A 155 11.37 6.61 4.55
CA TYR A 155 12.50 6.16 5.35
C TYR A 155 13.80 6.18 4.55
N GLU A 156 14.94 6.12 5.26
CA GLU A 156 16.29 5.96 4.68
C GLU A 156 16.34 4.80 3.66
N HIS A 157 15.60 3.73 3.96
CA HIS A 157 15.44 2.58 3.09
C HIS A 157 14.05 2.58 2.46
N GLU A 158 13.98 3.06 1.22
CA GLU A 158 12.69 3.33 0.58
C GLU A 158 11.77 2.11 0.46
N HIS A 159 12.31 0.90 0.26
CA HIS A 159 11.54 -0.35 0.26
C HIS A 159 10.76 -0.57 1.57
N ASN A 160 11.27 -0.09 2.72
CA ASN A 160 10.55 -0.14 3.99
C ASN A 160 9.37 0.85 4.01
N SER A 161 9.47 1.96 3.28
CA SER A 161 8.39 2.95 3.17
C SER A 161 7.22 2.33 2.44
N TRP A 162 7.50 1.66 1.30
CA TRP A 162 6.49 0.92 0.54
C TRP A 162 5.85 -0.21 1.35
N LEU A 163 6.64 -0.99 2.10
CA LEU A 163 6.11 -2.02 3.01
C LEU A 163 5.18 -1.45 4.08
N ALA A 164 5.59 -0.35 4.70
CA ALA A 164 4.80 0.29 5.75
C ALA A 164 3.50 0.87 5.19
N ALA A 165 3.53 1.54 4.04
CA ALA A 165 2.34 2.08 3.39
C ALA A 165 1.40 0.97 2.91
N GLU A 166 1.92 -0.15 2.40
CA GLU A 166 1.11 -1.33 2.05
C GLU A 166 0.47 -1.95 3.29
N LYS A 167 1.22 -2.13 4.39
CA LYS A 167 0.67 -2.62 5.66
C LYS A 167 -0.47 -1.71 6.15
N ASP A 168 -0.23 -0.41 6.20
CA ASP A 168 -1.24 0.56 6.65
C ASP A 168 -2.50 0.54 5.78
N ALA A 169 -2.35 0.35 4.47
CA ALA A 169 -3.48 0.22 3.54
C ALA A 169 -4.30 -1.05 3.82
N ARG A 170 -3.64 -2.17 4.10
CA ARG A 170 -4.31 -3.44 4.46
C ARG A 170 -5.06 -3.34 5.78
N VAL A 171 -4.47 -2.70 6.79
CA VAL A 171 -5.14 -2.45 8.07
C VAL A 171 -6.34 -1.54 7.88
N SER A 172 -6.24 -0.52 7.04
CA SER A 172 -7.35 0.37 6.71
C SER A 172 -8.47 -0.39 5.99
N LEU A 173 -8.13 -1.26 5.01
CA LEU A 173 -9.11 -2.16 4.38
C LEU A 173 -9.82 -3.05 5.40
N ALA A 174 -9.07 -3.68 6.30
CA ALA A 174 -9.62 -4.51 7.36
C ALA A 174 -10.61 -3.76 8.26
N MET A 175 -10.24 -2.55 8.71
CA MET A 175 -11.11 -1.66 9.49
C MET A 175 -12.36 -1.24 8.70
N SER A 176 -12.25 -1.04 7.37
CA SER A 176 -13.41 -0.67 6.54
C SER A 176 -14.45 -1.80 6.42
N LEU A 177 -14.02 -3.06 6.56
CA LEU A 177 -14.88 -4.24 6.51
C LEU A 177 -15.51 -4.55 7.86
N GLU A 178 -14.73 -4.44 8.93
CA GLU A 178 -15.17 -4.75 10.28
C GLU A 178 -14.42 -3.87 11.28
N TYR A 179 -15.10 -2.88 11.87
CA TYR A 179 -14.55 -2.08 12.96
C TYR A 179 -15.48 -2.06 14.17
N HIS A 180 -14.87 -2.13 15.35
CA HIS A 180 -15.51 -1.82 16.61
C HIS A 180 -14.85 -0.59 17.21
N LEU A 181 -15.65 0.45 17.48
CA LEU A 181 -15.17 1.70 18.06
C LEU A 181 -15.43 1.72 19.56
N LYS A 182 -14.39 1.98 20.35
CA LYS A 182 -14.48 2.15 21.81
C LYS A 182 -13.89 3.50 22.19
N ASP A 183 -14.75 4.42 22.64
CA ASP A 183 -14.33 5.74 23.10
C ASP A 183 -13.87 5.69 24.57
N LEU A 184 -12.63 6.12 24.83
CA LEU A 184 -12.13 6.34 26.18
C LEU A 184 -12.04 7.86 26.43
N LYS A 185 -13.06 8.40 27.09
CA LYS A 185 -13.12 9.82 27.48
C LYS A 185 -12.57 9.97 28.88
N LYS A 186 -11.51 10.77 29.05
CA LYS A 186 -11.05 11.20 30.37
C LYS A 186 -11.63 12.59 30.64
N TYR A 187 -12.49 12.67 31.66
CA TYR A 187 -13.01 13.95 32.14
C TYR A 187 -12.01 14.56 33.12
N ASP A 188 -11.56 15.78 32.82
CA ASP A 188 -10.86 16.65 33.75
C ASP A 188 -11.60 17.99 33.78
N GLU A 189 -11.68 18.66 34.93
CA GLU A 189 -12.55 19.82 35.20
C GLU A 189 -12.30 21.02 34.28
N LYS A 190 -11.22 21.01 33.50
CA LYS A 190 -10.78 22.11 32.61
C LYS A 190 -10.63 21.72 31.13
N SER A 191 -10.75 20.46 30.75
CA SER A 191 -10.70 20.03 29.35
C SER A 191 -11.20 18.61 29.13
N VAL A 192 -11.96 18.40 28.06
CA VAL A 192 -12.24 17.06 27.53
C VAL A 192 -11.10 16.69 26.58
N SER A 193 -10.19 15.80 27.01
CA SER A 193 -9.27 15.12 26.09
C SER A 193 -9.76 13.68 25.91
N GLY A 194 -10.00 13.30 24.65
CA GLY A 194 -10.51 11.98 24.30
C GLY A 194 -9.51 11.23 23.46
N VAL A 195 -9.19 10.00 23.86
CA VAL A 195 -8.50 9.02 23.01
C VAL A 195 -9.54 8.02 22.57
N SER A 196 -9.66 7.83 21.26
CA SER A 196 -10.54 6.81 20.68
C SER A 196 -9.71 5.57 20.36
N LEU A 197 -10.28 4.39 20.57
CA LEU A 197 -9.66 3.10 20.28
C LEU A 197 -10.48 2.39 19.22
N GLU A 198 -9.86 2.07 18.10
CA GLU A 198 -10.45 1.22 17.05
C GLU A 198 -9.90 -0.18 17.25
N SER A 199 -10.77 -1.18 17.36
CA SER A 199 -10.37 -2.57 17.31
C SER A 199 -10.84 -3.23 16.03
N VAL A 200 -9.98 -4.09 15.49
CA VAL A 200 -10.23 -4.91 14.32
C VAL A 200 -9.99 -6.35 14.67
N ASN A 201 -10.81 -7.24 14.13
CA ASN A 201 -10.59 -8.67 14.13
C ASN A 201 -11.25 -9.24 12.87
N SER A 202 -10.57 -9.06 11.74
CA SER A 202 -11.13 -9.40 10.43
C SER A 202 -10.24 -10.40 9.71
N VAL A 203 -10.85 -11.22 8.88
CA VAL A 203 -10.15 -12.05 7.90
C VAL A 203 -10.37 -11.43 6.54
N ILE A 204 -9.30 -10.98 5.90
CA ILE A 204 -9.34 -10.40 4.57
C ILE A 204 -8.64 -11.33 3.57
N SER A 205 -9.16 -11.38 2.36
CA SER A 205 -8.61 -12.13 1.24
C SER A 205 -8.92 -11.38 -0.05
N GLY A 206 -8.23 -11.71 -1.15
CA GLY A 206 -8.43 -11.03 -2.42
C GLY A 206 -7.92 -9.59 -2.42
N VAL A 207 -6.93 -9.27 -1.59
CA VAL A 207 -6.38 -7.91 -1.50
C VAL A 207 -5.40 -7.64 -2.65
N HIS A 208 -5.61 -6.55 -3.38
CA HIS A 208 -4.73 -6.12 -4.47
C HIS A 208 -4.10 -4.77 -4.15
N THR A 209 -2.81 -4.60 -4.44
CA THR A 209 -2.26 -3.26 -4.64
C THR A 209 -2.71 -2.75 -5.99
N ILE A 210 -3.27 -1.54 -6.04
CA ILE A 210 -3.81 -0.94 -7.27
C ILE A 210 -2.87 0.15 -7.79
N ALA A 211 -2.40 1.02 -6.89
CA ALA A 211 -1.55 2.14 -7.28
C ALA A 211 -0.60 2.55 -6.16
N ARG A 212 0.50 3.20 -6.54
CA ARG A 212 1.51 3.77 -5.65
C ARG A 212 1.80 5.21 -6.04
N TYR A 213 2.08 6.03 -5.04
CA TYR A 213 2.43 7.44 -5.21
C TYR A 213 3.51 7.82 -4.20
N ILE A 214 4.45 8.65 -4.62
CA ILE A 214 5.49 9.19 -3.75
C ILE A 214 5.52 10.71 -3.87
N ASN A 215 5.45 11.40 -2.73
CA ASN A 215 5.65 12.83 -2.64
C ASN A 215 6.98 13.08 -1.94
N ARG A 216 8.05 13.33 -2.72
CA ARG A 216 9.37 13.61 -2.15
C ARG A 216 9.46 14.98 -1.49
N ARG A 217 8.57 15.92 -1.82
CA ARG A 217 8.53 17.26 -1.21
C ARG A 217 7.92 17.23 0.19
N GLU A 218 6.90 16.41 0.38
CA GLU A 218 6.21 16.23 1.66
C GLU A 218 6.67 14.95 2.40
N GLU A 219 7.72 14.31 1.88
CA GLU A 219 8.42 13.15 2.47
C GLU A 219 7.53 11.95 2.82
N PHE A 220 6.56 11.62 1.96
CA PHE A 220 5.73 10.42 2.15
C PHE A 220 5.55 9.60 0.87
N CYS A 221 5.17 8.33 1.06
CA CYS A 221 4.61 7.47 0.04
C CYS A 221 3.21 7.02 0.45
N LYS A 222 2.36 6.80 -0.55
CA LYS A 222 0.97 6.39 -0.39
C LYS A 222 0.72 5.20 -1.30
N VAL A 223 -0.09 4.26 -0.82
CA VAL A 223 -0.49 3.08 -1.55
C VAL A 223 -2.01 2.99 -1.53
N LEU A 224 -2.60 2.72 -2.69
CA LEU A 224 -4.01 2.37 -2.81
C LEU A 224 -4.12 0.85 -2.93
N MET A 225 -4.94 0.26 -2.08
CA MET A 225 -5.28 -1.16 -2.14
C MET A 225 -6.79 -1.35 -2.27
N GLY A 226 -7.20 -2.53 -2.72
CA GLY A 226 -8.61 -2.85 -2.79
C GLY A 226 -8.92 -4.33 -2.82
N ILE A 227 -10.18 -4.65 -2.53
CA ILE A 227 -10.77 -5.98 -2.58
C ILE A 227 -11.97 -5.92 -3.53
N ARG A 228 -12.11 -6.93 -4.39
CA ARG A 228 -13.30 -7.10 -5.23
C ARG A 228 -14.47 -7.64 -4.40
N LYS A 229 -15.65 -7.07 -4.59
CA LYS A 229 -16.91 -7.52 -3.98
C LYS A 229 -17.46 -8.78 -4.66
#